data_AF-A0A843I3V7-F1
#
_entry.id   AF-A0A843I3V7-F1
#
_cell.length_a   1.000
_cell.length_b   1.000
_cell.length_c   1.000
_cell.angle_alpha   90.00
_cell.angle_beta   90.00
_cell.angle_gamma   90.00
#
_symmetry.space_group_name_H-M   'P 1'
#
loop_
_entity.id
_entity.type
_entity.pdbx_description
1 polymer ?
#
loop_
_entity_poly.entity_id
_entity_poly.type
_entity_poly.pdbx_seq_one_letter_code
_entity_poly.pdbx_strand_id
1 'polypeptide(L)'
;MNPAFYDLKRSFLRLSVFLFLVIFLLSGLGIAYELHHIFSSMQPSSIPSNIALQELLSSISLFAVFFPVLFLYLSYEIFSKPRSVGALEYILSRPITRGELYFNRYIGGILTIFISTSLFVLSIGVGLYLLLHLTYGLSVYLLIIGSIAISLVSLYSLLFFIISYVKEHGLFLGIGIALYLLFEIFWTLILLAIGSVVHNPTLIQYINLLNPLNSGSFLLQKLTTDLNTNTVIKPLPLPYYIIAALLWISIPLVLGYLKFRKVDL
;
A
#
# COMPACT_ATOMS: atom_id res chain seq x y z
N MET A 1 -10.04 11.46 29.80
CA MET A 1 -9.71 10.63 28.63
C MET A 1 -8.29 10.97 28.19
N ASN A 2 -7.41 10.00 27.97
CA ASN A 2 -6.01 10.26 27.61
C ASN A 2 -5.96 11.08 26.30
N PRO A 3 -5.32 12.26 26.26
CA PRO A 3 -5.27 13.13 25.09
C PRO A 3 -4.67 12.45 23.84
N ALA A 4 -3.75 11.50 24.02
CA ALA A 4 -3.19 10.70 22.93
C ALA A 4 -4.25 9.81 22.26
N PHE A 5 -5.08 9.14 23.07
CA PHE A 5 -6.17 8.29 22.57
C PHE A 5 -7.25 9.11 21.84
N TYR A 6 -7.52 10.33 22.33
CA TYR A 6 -8.44 11.24 21.66
C TYR A 6 -7.93 11.66 20.28
N ASP A 7 -6.64 12.00 20.14
CA ASP A 7 -6.05 12.38 18.84
C ASP A 7 -6.05 11.21 17.86
N LEU A 8 -5.71 9.99 18.32
CA LEU A 8 -5.77 8.78 17.51
C LEU A 8 -7.19 8.52 16.99
N LYS A 9 -8.19 8.52 17.88
CA LYS A 9 -9.60 8.31 17.51
C LYS A 9 -10.06 9.37 16.50
N ARG A 10 -9.70 10.62 16.71
CA ARG A 10 -10.02 11.72 15.81
C ARG A 10 -9.30 11.61 14.46
N SER A 11 -8.08 11.10 14.43
CA SER A 11 -7.32 10.87 13.20
C SER A 11 -7.93 9.72 12.39
N PHE A 12 -8.41 8.67 13.08
CA PHE A 12 -8.97 7.48 12.46
C PHE A 12 -10.41 7.68 11.95
N LEU A 13 -11.24 8.42 12.67
CA LEU A 13 -12.66 8.63 12.32
C LEU A 13 -12.90 9.85 11.42
N ARG A 14 -11.95 10.23 10.57
CA ARG A 14 -12.13 11.35 9.64
C ARG A 14 -12.96 10.93 8.43
N LEU A 15 -13.70 11.89 7.85
CA LEU A 15 -14.51 11.68 6.65
C LEU A 15 -13.72 11.04 5.52
N SER A 16 -12.46 11.44 5.33
CA SER A 16 -11.57 10.84 4.34
C SER A 16 -11.31 9.37 4.55
N VAL A 17 -11.11 8.92 5.78
CA VAL A 17 -10.96 7.49 6.11
C VAL A 17 -12.23 6.74 5.72
N PHE A 18 -13.41 7.29 6.01
CA PHE A 18 -14.67 6.70 5.55
C PHE A 18 -14.77 6.64 4.02
N LEU A 19 -14.37 7.70 3.30
CA LEU A 19 -14.33 7.71 1.84
C LEU A 19 -13.38 6.64 1.30
N PHE A 20 -12.19 6.49 1.90
CA PHE A 20 -11.27 5.41 1.53
C PHE A 20 -11.89 4.03 1.73
N LEU A 21 -12.53 3.78 2.87
CA LEU A 21 -13.19 2.50 3.13
C LEU A 21 -14.28 2.21 2.09
N VAL A 22 -15.10 3.21 1.73
CA VAL A 22 -16.12 3.05 0.69
C VAL A 22 -15.48 2.75 -0.66
N ILE A 23 -14.44 3.49 -1.06
CA ILE A 23 -13.74 3.26 -2.34
C ILE A 23 -13.16 1.85 -2.37
N PHE A 24 -12.45 1.41 -1.32
CA PHE A 24 -11.86 0.07 -1.25
C PHE A 24 -12.93 -1.03 -1.29
N LEU A 25 -14.04 -0.85 -0.58
CA LEU A 25 -15.16 -1.79 -0.62
C LEU A 25 -15.72 -1.92 -2.04
N LEU A 26 -16.03 -0.78 -2.68
CA LEU A 26 -16.60 -0.74 -4.03
C LEU A 26 -15.62 -1.26 -5.08
N SER A 27 -14.32 -0.94 -4.98
CA SER A 27 -13.30 -1.48 -5.87
C SER A 27 -13.22 -3.00 -5.78
N GLY A 28 -13.31 -3.57 -4.58
CA GLY A 28 -13.27 -5.02 -4.44
C GLY A 28 -14.52 -5.73 -4.98
N LEU A 29 -15.71 -5.15 -4.79
CA LEU A 29 -16.93 -5.64 -5.45
C LEU A 29 -16.87 -5.47 -6.97
N GLY A 30 -16.27 -4.37 -7.44
CA GLY A 30 -16.07 -4.08 -8.86
C GLY A 30 -15.19 -5.14 -9.54
N ILE A 31 -14.10 -5.56 -8.89
CA ILE A 31 -13.25 -6.66 -9.39
C ILE A 31 -14.04 -7.97 -9.47
N ALA A 32 -14.82 -8.31 -8.45
CA ALA A 32 -15.62 -9.54 -8.50
C ALA A 32 -16.65 -9.51 -9.65
N TYR A 33 -17.25 -8.35 -9.92
CA TYR A 33 -18.16 -8.15 -11.05
C TYR A 33 -17.47 -8.24 -12.40
N GLU A 34 -16.28 -7.63 -12.53
CA GLU A 34 -15.44 -7.73 -13.73
C GLU A 34 -15.12 -9.19 -14.04
N LEU A 35 -14.64 -9.94 -13.05
CA LEU A 35 -14.31 -11.37 -13.18
C LEU A 35 -15.55 -12.19 -13.57
N HIS A 36 -16.71 -11.89 -13.00
CA HIS A 36 -17.95 -12.54 -13.39
C HIS A 36 -18.26 -12.34 -14.88
N HIS A 37 -18.09 -11.11 -15.38
CA HIS A 37 -18.28 -10.80 -16.79
C HIS A 37 -17.25 -11.53 -17.67
N ILE A 38 -15.96 -11.51 -17.31
CA ILE A 38 -14.89 -12.23 -18.02
C ILE A 38 -15.24 -13.72 -18.14
N PHE A 39 -15.60 -14.36 -17.03
CA PHE A 39 -15.88 -15.79 -17.03
C PHE A 39 -17.19 -16.17 -17.71
N SER A 40 -18.22 -15.32 -17.65
CA SER A 40 -19.47 -15.54 -18.40
C SER A 40 -19.27 -15.56 -19.91
N SER A 41 -18.21 -14.91 -20.42
CA SER A 41 -17.84 -14.90 -21.83
C SER A 41 -17.03 -16.13 -22.26
N MET A 42 -16.52 -16.92 -21.31
CA MET A 42 -15.81 -18.18 -21.56
C MET A 42 -16.82 -19.34 -21.53
N GLN A 43 -16.77 -20.27 -22.49
CA GLN A 43 -17.70 -21.41 -22.55
C GLN A 43 -17.75 -22.21 -21.22
N PRO A 44 -18.89 -22.85 -20.87
CA PRO A 44 -19.21 -23.29 -19.50
C PRO A 44 -18.42 -24.50 -18.97
N SER A 45 -17.37 -24.94 -19.66
CA SER A 45 -16.51 -26.02 -19.16
C SER A 45 -15.65 -25.49 -18.02
N SER A 46 -16.13 -25.69 -16.79
CA SER A 46 -15.41 -25.59 -15.51
C SER A 46 -14.14 -24.74 -15.55
N ILE A 47 -14.26 -23.45 -15.24
CA ILE A 47 -13.12 -22.52 -15.15
C ILE A 47 -12.08 -23.15 -14.23
N PRO A 48 -10.88 -23.51 -14.73
CA PRO A 48 -9.82 -24.04 -13.89
C PRO A 48 -9.49 -23.03 -12.80
N SER A 49 -9.39 -23.50 -11.54
CA SER A 49 -9.10 -22.65 -10.39
C SER A 49 -7.81 -21.84 -10.55
N ASN A 50 -6.83 -22.37 -11.31
CA ASN A 50 -5.59 -21.67 -11.60
C ASN A 50 -5.78 -20.46 -12.52
N ILE A 51 -6.64 -20.59 -13.54
CA ILE A 51 -6.99 -19.47 -14.43
C ILE A 51 -7.77 -18.43 -13.64
N ALA A 52 -8.72 -18.86 -12.81
CA ALA A 52 -9.48 -17.95 -11.95
C ALA A 52 -8.59 -17.16 -10.96
N LEU A 53 -7.57 -17.80 -10.39
CA LEU A 53 -6.60 -17.13 -9.53
C LEU A 53 -5.70 -16.18 -10.32
N GLN A 54 -5.25 -16.56 -11.51
CA GLN A 54 -4.42 -15.69 -12.34
C GLN A 54 -5.17 -14.40 -12.72
N GLU A 55 -6.42 -14.51 -13.14
CA GLU A 55 -7.27 -13.36 -13.45
C GLU A 55 -7.59 -12.52 -12.21
N LEU A 56 -7.79 -13.15 -11.05
CA LEU A 56 -7.94 -12.41 -9.80
C LEU A 56 -6.71 -11.55 -9.50
N LEU A 57 -5.51 -12.11 -9.65
CA LEU A 57 -4.27 -11.39 -9.39
C LEU A 57 -4.02 -10.27 -10.40
N SER A 58 -4.38 -10.46 -11.68
CA SER A 58 -4.28 -9.42 -12.71
C SER A 58 -5.25 -8.26 -12.42
N SER A 59 -6.53 -8.53 -12.13
CA SER A 59 -7.51 -7.50 -11.76
C SER A 59 -7.08 -6.73 -10.50
N ILE A 60 -6.59 -7.42 -9.46
CA ILE A 60 -6.06 -6.74 -8.27
C ILE A 60 -4.91 -5.80 -8.63
N SER A 61 -3.99 -6.23 -9.51
CA SER A 61 -2.85 -5.40 -9.90
C SER A 61 -3.27 -4.09 -10.59
N LEU A 62 -4.31 -4.12 -11.44
CA LEU A 62 -4.82 -2.93 -12.11
C LEU A 62 -5.40 -1.92 -11.13
N PHE A 63 -6.13 -2.39 -10.11
CA PHE A 63 -6.70 -1.51 -9.08
C PHE A 63 -5.65 -1.04 -8.07
N ALA A 64 -4.65 -1.87 -7.77
CA ALA A 64 -3.61 -1.56 -6.79
C ALA A 64 -2.76 -0.32 -7.18
N VAL A 65 -2.65 -0.03 -8.48
CA VAL A 65 -1.99 1.18 -9.02
C VAL A 65 -2.54 2.48 -8.40
N PHE A 66 -3.82 2.51 -8.04
CA PHE A 66 -4.45 3.71 -7.47
C PHE A 66 -4.25 3.85 -5.96
N PHE A 67 -3.92 2.76 -5.25
CA PHE A 67 -3.80 2.79 -3.79
C PHE A 67 -2.71 3.75 -3.29
N PRO A 68 -1.49 3.78 -3.87
CA PRO A 68 -0.49 4.78 -3.52
C PRO A 68 -0.99 6.23 -3.53
N VAL A 69 -1.80 6.60 -4.53
CA VAL A 69 -2.36 7.96 -4.65
C VAL A 69 -3.32 8.26 -3.50
N LEU A 70 -4.14 7.28 -3.12
CA LEU A 70 -5.06 7.37 -2.00
C LEU A 70 -4.28 7.57 -0.68
N PHE A 71 -3.21 6.81 -0.45
CA PHE A 71 -2.41 6.95 0.76
C PHE A 71 -1.51 8.20 0.79
N LEU A 72 -1.11 8.73 -0.37
CA LEU A 72 -0.53 10.05 -0.48
C LEU A 72 -1.51 11.11 0.03
N TYR A 73 -2.76 11.08 -0.41
CA TYR A 73 -3.79 12.00 0.06
C TYR A 73 -4.03 11.87 1.58
N LEU A 74 -4.08 10.63 2.09
CA LEU A 74 -4.21 10.38 3.53
C LEU A 74 -3.06 11.04 4.31
N SER A 75 -1.84 10.92 3.82
CA SER A 75 -0.64 11.53 4.42
C SER A 75 -0.74 13.06 4.44
N TYR A 76 -1.18 13.64 3.32
CA TYR A 76 -1.40 15.07 3.18
C TYR A 76 -2.41 15.59 4.20
N GLU A 77 -3.55 14.93 4.33
CA GLU A 77 -4.65 15.41 5.16
C GLU A 77 -4.40 15.18 6.66
N ILE A 78 -3.78 14.05 7.02
CA ILE A 78 -3.46 13.75 8.41
C ILE A 78 -2.37 14.69 8.93
N PHE A 79 -1.44 15.15 8.09
CA PHE A 79 -0.26 15.86 8.59
C PHE A 79 0.06 17.16 7.87
N SER A 80 0.25 17.13 6.55
CA SER A 80 0.75 18.29 5.80
C SER A 80 -0.22 19.47 5.85
N LYS A 81 -1.53 19.24 5.68
CA LYS A 81 -2.55 20.28 5.68
C LYS A 81 -2.76 20.91 7.07
N PRO A 82 -2.91 20.16 8.18
CA PRO A 82 -3.00 20.76 9.51
C PRO A 82 -1.74 21.54 9.90
N ARG A 83 -0.56 21.15 9.40
CA ARG A 83 0.69 21.86 9.64
C ARG A 83 0.71 23.24 8.99
N SER A 84 0.31 23.35 7.73
CA SER A 84 0.36 24.61 6.99
C SER A 84 -0.62 25.67 7.51
N VAL A 85 -1.65 25.27 8.24
CA VAL A 85 -2.67 26.16 8.82
C VAL A 85 -2.39 26.46 10.31
N GLY A 86 -1.23 26.06 10.84
CA GLY A 86 -0.87 26.27 12.26
C GLY A 86 -1.71 25.44 13.25
N ALA A 87 -2.56 24.53 12.77
CA ALA A 87 -3.39 23.70 13.64
C ALA A 87 -2.56 22.71 14.49
N LEU A 88 -1.33 22.39 14.06
CA LEU A 88 -0.42 21.58 14.85
C LEU A 88 0.09 22.30 16.11
N GLU A 89 0.41 23.58 16.01
CA GLU A 89 0.82 24.40 17.17
C GLU A 89 -0.30 24.47 18.21
N TYR A 90 -1.53 24.67 17.74
CA TYR A 90 -2.71 24.65 18.61
C TYR A 90 -2.87 23.30 19.33
N ILE A 91 -2.63 22.17 18.65
CA ILE A 91 -2.70 20.85 19.30
C ILE A 91 -1.59 20.68 20.34
N LEU A 92 -0.38 21.16 20.05
CA LEU A 92 0.76 21.09 20.96
C LEU A 92 0.70 22.05 22.16
N SER A 93 -0.22 23.01 22.15
CA SER A 93 -0.54 23.83 23.34
C SER A 93 -1.21 23.02 24.45
N ARG A 94 -1.74 21.84 24.12
CA ARG A 94 -2.31 20.86 25.06
C ARG A 94 -1.19 19.93 25.57
N PRO A 95 -1.38 19.19 26.68
CA PRO A 95 -0.37 18.27 27.21
C PRO A 95 -0.24 17.01 26.34
N ILE A 96 0.26 17.16 25.11
CA ILE A 96 0.64 16.10 24.17
C ILE A 96 2.05 16.40 23.65
N THR A 97 2.93 15.41 23.69
CA THR A 97 4.30 15.58 23.21
C THR A 97 4.36 15.52 21.68
N ARG A 98 5.37 16.16 21.10
CA ARG A 98 5.63 16.09 19.64
C ARG A 98 5.77 14.64 19.16
N GLY A 99 6.40 13.77 19.96
CA GLY A 99 6.56 12.36 19.62
C GLY A 99 5.23 11.60 19.62
N GLU A 100 4.41 11.77 20.65
CA GLU A 100 3.08 11.16 20.71
C GLU A 100 2.22 11.60 19.52
N LEU A 101 2.24 12.89 19.16
CA LEU A 101 1.51 13.40 18.00
C LEU A 101 1.96 12.73 16.69
N TYR A 102 3.29 12.60 16.48
CA TYR A 102 3.84 11.99 15.28
C TYR A 102 3.47 10.50 15.18
N PHE A 103 3.70 9.74 16.25
CA PHE A 103 3.42 8.29 16.26
C PHE A 103 1.92 7.98 16.24
N ASN A 104 1.08 8.74 16.93
CA ASN A 104 -0.38 8.51 16.89
C ASN A 104 -0.92 8.69 15.47
N ARG A 105 -0.44 9.70 14.73
CA ARG A 105 -0.85 9.94 13.35
C ARG A 105 -0.34 8.87 12.40
N TYR A 106 0.90 8.46 12.58
CA TYR A 106 1.50 7.39 11.79
C TYR A 106 0.77 6.04 12.01
N ILE A 107 0.52 5.67 13.27
CA ILE A 107 -0.24 4.46 13.63
C ILE A 107 -1.67 4.55 13.10
N GLY A 108 -2.32 5.71 13.20
CA GLY A 108 -3.64 5.94 12.62
C GLY A 108 -3.68 5.64 11.12
N GLY A 109 -2.66 6.09 10.38
CA GLY A 109 -2.52 5.79 8.95
C GLY A 109 -2.27 4.32 8.67
N ILE A 110 -1.41 3.65 9.44
CA ILE A 110 -1.17 2.20 9.33
C ILE A 110 -2.47 1.42 9.54
N LEU A 111 -3.24 1.76 10.58
CA LEU A 111 -4.53 1.10 10.85
C LEU A 111 -5.49 1.29 9.68
N THR A 112 -5.55 2.49 9.11
CA THR A 112 -6.34 2.74 7.89
C THR A 112 -5.85 1.87 6.73
N ILE A 113 -4.54 1.70 6.52
CA ILE A 113 -4.00 0.81 5.48
C ILE A 113 -4.50 -0.63 5.68
N PHE A 114 -4.32 -1.19 6.89
CA PHE A 114 -4.71 -2.58 7.16
C PHE A 114 -6.22 -2.79 7.05
N ILE A 115 -7.03 -1.87 7.54
CA ILE A 115 -8.49 -2.00 7.50
C ILE A 115 -9.00 -1.83 6.07
N SER A 116 -8.52 -0.84 5.32
CA SER A 116 -8.93 -0.64 3.92
C SER A 116 -8.52 -1.81 3.03
N THR A 117 -7.29 -2.29 3.14
CA THR A 117 -6.82 -3.46 2.36
C THR A 117 -7.56 -4.74 2.72
N SER A 118 -7.84 -4.97 4.01
CA SER A 118 -8.68 -6.10 4.44
C SER A 118 -10.09 -6.01 3.88
N LEU A 119 -10.70 -4.82 3.95
CA LEU A 119 -12.05 -4.58 3.45
C LEU A 119 -12.13 -4.83 1.93
N PHE A 120 -11.14 -4.36 1.17
CA PHE A 120 -11.05 -4.61 -0.27
C PHE A 120 -10.92 -6.09 -0.61
N VAL A 121 -10.01 -6.82 0.04
CA VAL A 121 -9.82 -8.26 -0.24
C VAL A 121 -11.04 -9.08 0.20
N LEU A 122 -11.65 -8.75 1.34
CA LEU A 122 -12.86 -9.42 1.81
C LEU A 122 -14.06 -9.13 0.91
N SER A 123 -14.21 -7.89 0.41
CA SER A 123 -15.30 -7.58 -0.52
C SER A 123 -15.14 -8.31 -1.86
N ILE A 124 -13.91 -8.49 -2.35
CA ILE A 124 -13.64 -9.39 -3.49
C ILE A 124 -14.09 -10.81 -3.16
N GLY A 125 -13.64 -11.38 -2.03
CA GLY A 125 -13.98 -12.76 -1.64
C GLY A 125 -15.49 -12.99 -1.53
N VAL A 126 -16.22 -12.05 -0.92
CA VAL A 126 -17.69 -12.08 -0.86
C VAL A 126 -18.30 -11.98 -2.25
N GLY A 127 -17.84 -11.05 -3.09
CA GLY A 127 -18.34 -10.89 -4.45
C GLY A 127 -18.12 -12.13 -5.32
N LEU A 128 -16.93 -12.75 -5.23
CA LEU A 128 -16.61 -13.98 -5.94
C LEU A 128 -17.51 -15.14 -5.51
N TYR A 129 -17.77 -15.27 -4.22
CA TYR A 129 -18.70 -16.28 -3.73
C TYR A 129 -20.13 -16.04 -4.25
N LEU A 130 -20.63 -14.81 -4.17
CA LEU A 130 -21.99 -14.48 -4.58
C LEU A 130 -22.23 -14.60 -6.09
N LEU A 131 -21.26 -14.21 -6.92
CA LEU A 131 -21.43 -14.15 -8.38
C LEU A 131 -20.94 -15.40 -9.10
N LEU A 132 -19.93 -16.09 -8.57
CA LEU A 132 -19.22 -17.17 -9.24
C LEU A 132 -19.18 -18.46 -8.43
N HIS A 133 -19.66 -18.46 -7.18
CA HIS A 133 -19.55 -19.59 -6.25
C HIS A 133 -18.09 -20.06 -6.06
N LEU A 134 -17.13 -19.16 -6.31
CA LEU A 134 -15.70 -19.42 -6.15
C LEU A 134 -15.26 -19.07 -4.73
N THR A 135 -14.47 -19.96 -4.14
CA THR A 135 -13.84 -19.74 -2.85
C THR A 135 -12.38 -20.12 -2.91
N TYR A 136 -11.55 -19.34 -2.21
CA TYR A 136 -10.13 -19.62 -2.03
C TYR A 136 -9.83 -19.88 -0.57
N GLY A 137 -8.74 -20.60 -0.31
CA GLY A 137 -8.27 -20.83 1.05
C GLY A 137 -7.92 -19.52 1.77
N LEU A 138 -8.07 -19.51 3.09
CA LEU A 138 -7.73 -18.36 3.95
C LEU A 138 -6.29 -17.85 3.71
N SER A 139 -5.37 -18.75 3.37
CA SER A 139 -3.98 -18.43 3.04
C SER A 139 -3.87 -17.44 1.87
N VAL A 140 -4.69 -17.58 0.82
CA VAL A 140 -4.66 -16.69 -0.36
C VAL A 140 -5.04 -15.28 0.03
N TYR A 141 -6.14 -15.12 0.79
CA TYR A 141 -6.59 -13.81 1.24
C TYR A 141 -5.56 -13.13 2.16
N LEU A 142 -4.97 -13.87 3.11
CA LEU A 142 -3.93 -13.34 4.00
C LEU A 142 -2.67 -12.92 3.24
N LEU A 143 -2.27 -13.68 2.22
CA LEU A 143 -1.12 -13.33 1.38
C LEU A 143 -1.39 -12.04 0.60
N ILE A 144 -2.57 -11.89 -0.02
CA ILE A 144 -2.93 -10.67 -0.75
C ILE A 144 -2.98 -9.45 0.18
N ILE A 145 -3.66 -9.57 1.34
CA ILE A 145 -3.73 -8.49 2.34
C ILE A 145 -2.33 -8.10 2.80
N GLY A 146 -1.52 -9.07 3.19
CA GLY A 146 -0.15 -8.84 3.66
C GLY A 146 0.72 -8.16 2.60
N SER A 147 0.62 -8.59 1.34
CA SER A 147 1.39 -8.01 0.23
C SER A 147 1.09 -6.53 0.06
N ILE A 148 -0.18 -6.21 -0.11
CA ILE A 148 -0.64 -4.85 -0.41
C ILE A 148 -0.38 -3.96 0.81
N ALA A 149 -0.70 -4.42 2.02
CA ALA A 149 -0.50 -3.63 3.24
C ALA A 149 0.99 -3.30 3.47
N ILE A 150 1.90 -4.27 3.35
CA ILE A 150 3.34 -4.03 3.57
C ILE A 150 3.90 -3.04 2.54
N SER A 151 3.52 -3.18 1.27
CA SER A 151 3.93 -2.24 0.21
C SER A 151 3.45 -0.82 0.49
N LEU A 152 2.19 -0.67 0.91
CA LEU A 152 1.61 0.63 1.23
C LEU A 152 2.21 1.26 2.50
N VAL A 153 2.47 0.46 3.55
CA VAL A 153 3.13 0.96 4.77
C VAL A 153 4.55 1.42 4.46
N SER A 154 5.27 0.72 3.59
CA SER A 154 6.61 1.11 3.13
C SER A 154 6.59 2.46 2.41
N LEU A 155 5.67 2.66 1.46
CA LEU A 155 5.51 3.96 0.80
C LEU A 155 5.05 5.05 1.78
N TYR A 156 4.09 4.75 2.66
CA TYR A 156 3.58 5.67 3.67
C TYR A 156 4.67 6.15 4.63
N SER A 157 5.59 5.27 5.01
CA SER A 157 6.77 5.60 5.82
C SER A 157 7.67 6.63 5.12
N LEU A 158 7.89 6.44 3.82
CA LEU A 158 8.64 7.39 3.01
C LEU A 158 7.94 8.75 2.90
N LEU A 159 6.61 8.77 2.75
CA LEU A 159 5.84 10.02 2.75
C LEU A 159 5.95 10.73 4.10
N PHE A 160 5.87 10.02 5.23
CA PHE A 160 6.05 10.56 6.58
C PHE A 160 7.45 11.16 6.82
N PHE A 161 8.47 10.55 6.22
CA PHE A 161 9.81 11.12 6.20
C PHE A 161 9.80 12.49 5.51
N ILE A 162 9.25 12.59 4.30
CA ILE A 162 9.24 13.82 3.50
C ILE A 162 8.47 14.94 4.20
N ILE A 163 7.32 14.61 4.80
CA ILE A 163 6.51 15.57 5.57
C ILE A 163 7.34 16.22 6.66
N SER A 164 8.30 15.51 7.25
CA SER A 164 9.13 16.06 8.33
C SER A 164 10.12 17.13 7.84
N TYR A 165 10.45 17.14 6.54
CA TYR A 165 11.34 18.13 5.91
C TYR A 165 10.60 19.27 5.23
N VAL A 166 9.42 18.98 4.67
CA VAL A 166 8.67 19.94 3.86
C VAL A 166 7.65 20.68 4.74
N LYS A 167 7.79 22.02 4.82
CA LYS A 167 6.82 22.89 5.52
C LYS A 167 5.61 23.21 4.64
N GLU A 168 5.84 23.41 3.35
CA GLU A 168 4.82 23.83 2.38
C GLU A 168 3.98 22.66 1.89
N HIS A 169 2.66 22.75 2.08
CA HIS A 169 1.71 21.72 1.69
C HIS A 169 1.65 21.43 0.17
N GLY A 170 1.83 22.45 -0.67
CA GLY A 170 1.90 22.29 -2.13
C GLY A 170 3.16 21.52 -2.57
N LEU A 171 4.31 21.85 -2.00
CA LEU A 171 5.57 21.14 -2.27
C LEU A 171 5.50 19.67 -1.82
N PHE A 172 4.86 19.39 -0.67
CA PHE A 172 4.66 18.02 -0.21
C PHE A 172 3.84 17.20 -1.21
N LEU A 173 2.72 17.74 -1.70
CA LEU A 173 1.91 17.08 -2.71
C LEU A 173 2.70 16.86 -4.00
N GLY A 174 3.43 17.86 -4.48
CA GLY A 174 4.26 17.75 -5.69
C GLY A 174 5.31 16.63 -5.58
N ILE A 175 6.05 16.58 -4.47
CA ILE A 175 7.04 15.52 -4.21
C ILE A 175 6.36 14.15 -4.09
N GLY A 176 5.24 14.08 -3.37
CA GLY A 176 4.48 12.84 -3.25
C GLY A 176 4.04 12.30 -4.60
N ILE A 177 3.51 13.15 -5.48
CA ILE A 177 3.08 12.77 -6.83
C ILE A 177 4.29 12.33 -7.65
N ALA A 178 5.42 13.05 -7.59
CA ALA A 178 6.64 12.66 -8.27
C ALA A 178 7.14 11.27 -7.83
N LEU A 179 7.10 10.98 -6.52
CA LEU A 179 7.48 9.66 -6.00
C LEU A 179 6.51 8.56 -6.39
N TYR A 180 5.21 8.85 -6.40
CA TYR A 180 4.21 7.92 -6.93
C TYR A 180 4.52 7.58 -8.39
N LEU A 181 4.70 8.59 -9.25
CA LEU A 181 5.03 8.36 -10.65
C LEU A 181 6.36 7.61 -10.81
N LEU A 182 7.36 7.96 -10.01
CA LEU A 182 8.67 7.31 -10.02
C LEU A 182 8.55 5.82 -9.69
N PHE A 183 7.89 5.47 -8.58
CA PHE A 183 7.86 4.09 -8.10
C PHE A 183 6.80 3.23 -8.77
N GLU A 184 5.66 3.78 -9.16
CA GLU A 184 4.60 2.98 -9.78
C GLU A 184 4.80 2.83 -11.29
N ILE A 185 5.11 3.95 -11.98
CA ILE A 185 5.12 3.99 -13.45
C ILE A 185 6.55 3.90 -14.00
N PHE A 186 7.41 4.85 -13.62
CA PHE A 186 8.75 4.95 -14.21
C PHE A 186 9.68 3.83 -13.75
N TRP A 187 9.44 3.23 -12.57
CA TRP A 187 10.28 2.16 -12.05
C TRP A 187 10.34 0.95 -12.97
N THR A 188 9.18 0.55 -13.52
CA THR A 188 9.09 -0.57 -14.47
C THR A 188 9.87 -0.26 -15.76
N LEU A 189 9.84 0.99 -16.24
CA LEU A 189 10.62 1.42 -17.39
C LEU A 189 12.13 1.43 -17.11
N ILE A 190 12.54 1.85 -15.90
CA ILE A 190 13.93 1.82 -15.45
C ILE A 190 14.43 0.38 -15.40
N LEU A 191 13.65 -0.56 -14.84
CA LEU A 191 14.01 -1.97 -14.80
C LEU A 191 14.08 -2.59 -16.19
N LEU A 192 13.19 -2.21 -17.10
CA LEU A 192 13.23 -2.65 -18.50
C LEU A 192 14.51 -2.17 -19.19
N ALA A 193 14.88 -0.90 -19.00
CA ALA A 193 16.11 -0.32 -19.56
C ALA A 193 17.38 -0.95 -18.97
N ILE A 194 17.40 -1.23 -17.67
CA ILE A 194 18.53 -1.94 -17.04
C ILE A 194 18.59 -3.39 -17.55
N GLY A 195 17.44 -4.06 -17.67
CA GLY A 195 17.38 -5.47 -18.09
C GLY A 195 17.80 -5.71 -19.54
N SER A 196 17.66 -4.73 -20.43
CA SER A 196 18.15 -4.84 -21.81
C SER A 196 19.68 -4.79 -21.90
N VAL A 197 20.36 -4.22 -20.90
CA VAL A 197 21.82 -4.17 -20.81
C VAL A 197 22.34 -5.31 -19.92
N VAL A 198 21.73 -5.48 -18.76
CA VAL A 198 22.09 -6.46 -17.74
C VAL A 198 21.26 -7.71 -17.93
N HIS A 199 21.85 -8.72 -18.58
CA HIS A 199 21.22 -10.01 -18.87
C HIS A 199 21.20 -10.94 -17.65
N ASN A 200 21.03 -10.40 -16.44
CA ASN A 200 20.98 -11.16 -15.20
C ASN A 200 19.64 -10.90 -14.46
N PRO A 201 18.65 -11.82 -14.58
CA PRO A 201 17.32 -11.61 -14.02
C PRO A 201 17.30 -11.55 -12.49
N THR A 202 18.24 -12.20 -11.79
CA THR A 202 18.29 -12.16 -10.31
C THR A 202 18.72 -10.79 -9.81
N LEU A 203 19.69 -10.17 -10.49
CA LEU A 203 20.14 -8.81 -10.20
C LEU A 203 19.00 -7.80 -10.40
N ILE A 204 18.21 -7.94 -11.47
CA ILE A 204 17.04 -7.09 -11.72
C ILE A 204 16.02 -7.19 -10.58
N GLN A 205 15.79 -8.40 -10.03
CA GLN A 205 14.90 -8.57 -8.87
C GLN A 205 15.45 -7.88 -7.61
N TYR A 206 16.77 -7.92 -7.37
CA TYR A 206 17.37 -7.19 -6.25
C TYR A 206 17.22 -5.68 -6.40
N ILE A 207 17.46 -5.15 -7.61
CA ILE A 207 17.20 -3.74 -7.90
C ILE A 207 15.74 -3.42 -7.63
N ASN A 208 14.81 -4.30 -8.03
CA ASN A 208 13.39 -4.07 -7.83
C ASN A 208 12.98 -3.85 -6.35
N LEU A 209 13.73 -4.39 -5.39
CA LEU A 209 13.50 -4.17 -3.95
C LEU A 209 13.84 -2.75 -3.48
N LEU A 210 14.55 -1.96 -4.28
CA LEU A 210 14.77 -0.52 -4.03
C LEU A 210 13.50 0.31 -4.25
N ASN A 211 12.42 -0.30 -4.72
CA ASN A 211 11.12 0.33 -4.75
C ASN A 211 10.30 -0.07 -3.51
N PRO A 212 9.84 0.90 -2.68
CA PRO A 212 9.08 0.61 -1.48
C PRO A 212 7.78 -0.17 -1.76
N LEU A 213 7.17 0.02 -2.94
CA LEU A 213 5.94 -0.68 -3.33
C LEU A 213 6.17 -2.15 -3.68
N ASN A 214 7.41 -2.56 -3.93
CA ASN A 214 7.75 -3.95 -4.21
C ASN A 214 8.20 -4.74 -2.97
N SER A 215 8.33 -4.08 -1.81
CA SER A 215 8.72 -4.73 -0.55
C SER A 215 7.75 -5.84 -0.10
N GLY A 216 6.44 -5.71 -0.36
CA GLY A 216 5.43 -6.72 -0.07
C GLY A 216 5.21 -7.76 -1.18
N SER A 217 5.83 -7.59 -2.35
CA SER A 217 5.46 -8.34 -3.57
C SER A 217 5.77 -9.85 -3.54
N PHE A 218 6.64 -10.31 -2.64
CA PHE A 218 6.96 -11.73 -2.49
C PHE A 218 5.73 -12.61 -2.29
N LEU A 219 4.80 -12.16 -1.47
CA LEU A 219 3.64 -12.94 -1.07
C LEU A 219 2.69 -13.16 -2.27
N LEU A 220 2.59 -12.21 -3.20
CA LEU A 220 1.91 -12.39 -4.50
C LEU A 220 2.73 -13.24 -5.47
N GLN A 221 4.05 -13.04 -5.54
CA GLN A 221 4.93 -13.83 -6.41
C GLN A 221 4.93 -15.32 -6.04
N LYS A 222 4.76 -15.64 -4.76
CA LYS A 222 4.57 -17.02 -4.30
C LYS A 222 3.31 -17.63 -4.93
N LEU A 223 2.19 -16.92 -4.89
CA LEU A 223 0.93 -17.37 -5.52
C LEU A 223 1.10 -17.57 -7.02
N THR A 224 1.79 -16.66 -7.74
CA THR A 224 2.00 -16.82 -9.18
C THR A 224 2.96 -17.94 -9.55
N THR A 225 3.96 -18.21 -8.71
CA THR A 225 4.92 -19.32 -8.91
C THR A 225 4.26 -20.68 -8.67
N ASP A 226 3.40 -20.79 -7.65
CA ASP A 226 2.63 -22.02 -7.38
C ASP A 226 1.68 -22.36 -8.53
N LEU A 227 1.20 -21.35 -9.27
CA LEU A 227 0.36 -21.52 -10.47
C LEU A 227 1.15 -21.90 -11.72
N ASN A 228 2.39 -21.40 -11.87
CA ASN A 228 3.23 -21.58 -13.05
C ASN A 228 4.50 -22.39 -12.72
N THR A 229 4.39 -23.71 -12.76
CA THR A 229 5.49 -24.66 -12.49
C THR A 229 6.66 -24.55 -13.49
N ASN A 230 6.46 -23.85 -14.61
CA ASN A 230 7.46 -23.66 -15.67
C ASN A 230 8.14 -22.27 -15.65
N THR A 231 8.07 -21.54 -14.54
CA THR A 231 8.75 -20.24 -14.45
C THR A 231 10.27 -20.41 -14.52
N VAL A 232 10.88 -19.92 -15.62
CA VAL A 232 12.34 -19.91 -15.84
C VAL A 232 13.06 -19.08 -14.78
N ILE A 233 12.36 -18.12 -14.18
CA ILE A 233 12.90 -17.19 -13.19
C ILE A 233 12.23 -17.49 -11.85
N LYS A 234 13.02 -18.02 -10.89
CA LYS A 234 12.56 -18.21 -9.51
C LYS A 234 12.50 -16.86 -8.79
N PRO A 235 11.49 -16.61 -7.93
CA PRO A 235 11.44 -15.42 -7.11
C PRO A 235 12.58 -15.41 -6.08
N LEU A 236 12.98 -14.22 -5.64
CA LEU A 236 13.94 -14.06 -4.55
C LEU A 236 13.42 -14.74 -3.27
N PRO A 237 14.32 -15.27 -2.41
CA PRO A 237 13.92 -15.79 -1.10
C PRO A 237 13.22 -14.76 -0.22
N LEU A 238 12.21 -15.21 0.55
CA LEU A 238 11.43 -14.40 1.50
C LEU A 238 12.26 -13.44 2.38
N PRO A 239 13.42 -13.84 2.95
CA PRO A 239 14.19 -12.97 3.82
C PRO A 239 14.58 -11.62 3.19
N TYR A 240 14.83 -11.57 1.87
CA TYR A 240 15.21 -10.33 1.21
C TYR A 240 14.08 -9.30 1.18
N TYR A 241 12.84 -9.75 0.98
CA TYR A 241 11.67 -8.87 1.00
C TYR A 241 11.35 -8.39 2.42
N ILE A 242 11.51 -9.26 3.42
CA ILE A 242 11.36 -8.87 4.82
C ILE A 242 12.40 -7.79 5.18
N ILE A 243 13.66 -7.97 4.80
CA ILE A 243 14.70 -6.98 5.02
C ILE A 243 14.36 -5.67 4.30
N ALA A 244 13.96 -5.72 3.02
CA ALA A 244 13.57 -4.54 2.27
C ALA A 244 12.38 -3.80 2.93
N ALA A 245 11.34 -4.50 3.36
CA ALA A 245 10.20 -3.93 4.07
C ALA A 245 10.64 -3.30 5.39
N LEU A 246 11.45 -3.99 6.19
CA LEU A 246 11.97 -3.45 7.45
C LEU A 246 12.80 -2.19 7.21
N LEU A 247 13.65 -2.16 6.18
CA LEU A 247 14.45 -0.98 5.85
C LEU A 247 13.56 0.19 5.40
N TRP A 248 12.62 -0.04 4.47
CA TRP A 248 11.72 1.00 3.97
C TRP A 248 10.72 1.51 5.01
N ILE A 249 10.40 0.73 6.03
CA ILE A 249 9.53 1.17 7.12
C ILE A 249 10.34 1.87 8.21
N SER A 250 11.40 1.22 8.71
CA SER A 250 12.13 1.72 9.88
C SER A 250 12.99 2.94 9.57
N ILE A 251 13.72 2.96 8.45
CA ILE A 251 14.66 4.05 8.15
C ILE A 251 13.90 5.38 7.94
N PRO A 252 12.90 5.47 7.06
CA PRO A 252 12.16 6.72 6.87
C PRO A 252 11.43 7.17 8.13
N LEU A 253 10.85 6.24 8.89
CA LEU A 253 10.15 6.55 10.13
C LEU A 253 11.08 7.16 11.19
N VAL A 254 12.23 6.54 11.44
CA VAL A 254 13.21 7.01 12.42
C VAL A 254 13.79 8.34 11.99
N LEU A 255 14.22 8.48 10.73
CA LEU A 255 14.78 9.73 10.23
C LEU A 255 13.74 10.87 10.23
N GLY A 256 12.49 10.56 9.89
CA GLY A 256 11.36 11.49 9.97
C GLY A 256 11.12 11.98 11.38
N TYR A 257 11.03 11.06 12.35
CA TYR A 257 10.86 11.38 13.77
C TYR A 257 12.01 12.25 14.32
N LEU A 258 13.27 11.89 14.04
CA LEU A 258 14.44 12.63 14.50
C LEU A 258 14.43 14.08 13.99
N LYS A 259 14.00 14.27 12.74
CA LYS A 259 13.83 15.61 12.16
C LYS A 259 12.66 16.33 12.82
N PHE A 260 11.50 15.69 12.92
CA PHE A 260 10.27 16.29 13.43
C PHE A 260 10.42 16.84 14.86
N ARG A 261 11.18 16.15 15.73
CA ARG A 261 11.46 16.63 17.09
C ARG A 261 12.14 18.01 17.11
N LYS A 262 12.96 18.33 16.11
CA LYS A 262 13.75 19.58 16.00
C LYS A 262 13.06 20.66 15.18
N VAL A 263 11.90 20.38 14.60
CA VAL A 263 11.19 21.34 13.74
C VAL A 263 10.51 22.39 14.61
N ASP A 264 10.69 23.66 14.26
CA ASP A 264 9.81 24.74 14.71
C ASP A 264 8.52 24.63 13.92
N LEU A 265 7.46 24.28 14.64
CA LEU A 265 6.10 24.16 14.13
C LEU A 265 5.46 25.53 14.16
#